data_AF-A0A7S1S851-F1
#
_entry.id   AF-A0A7S1S851-F1
#
_cell.length_a   1.000
_cell.length_b   1.000
_cell.length_c   1.000
_cell.angle_alpha   90.00
_cell.angle_beta   90.00
_cell.angle_gamma   90.00
#
_symmetry.space_group_name_H-M   'P 1'
#
loop_
_entity.id
_entity.type
_entity.pdbx_description
1 polymer ?
#
loop_
_entity_poly.entity_id
_entity_poly.type
_entity_poly.pdbx_seq_one_letter_code
_entity_poly.pdbx_strand_id
1 'polypeptide(L)'
;VALVGDEECPSLGAGDAGREDCSLSALQLHGRRAARDTFQGSEQIHAITDAELLRKAAPPPPPICDRSIVEETCGRLNRLTREYWGTAADADASVVNAAELAEQLMVSRDSVLEYLGIHLRARNLETDPTALAGGSFAVWCTELCAKTMEAIPPSHRPTTSDKGCYLPKGSATPKCDVDVSGEVFRHVRFDDHDPAEAASKFAESPSRTKPEGETDSDAEEMQELIRNRDHLNSTAEMRALEAMDYPPRSNKQLAISIANLFRVYPLCDIKVIRSEEAAAGSPESALETGSARQHLGAHWEDEVQKVAVQAQVFSAVTLRGLNTQKADQQMAKWFGTNAQPSQKEVRRLVNGISSLLANVDYVYPGKQCHKTTYAYVHPSPPYNKNGRGQYVFYLCDTYMRAPMGEKIETLTHEASHHQLMMCEDVCFSGSGSQCQRAYGRTTCAKLAQQAPEKAIRNADNVAYFVNDMQPNPPRPDCPTYPSCSVDDFCGCPAGRERYTAKAASGVSCFTCMKAPPPGSTRDTGGTCSLFKCRRSRGRTDCSWDKKCICHKGYHAVHGSCKPN
;
A
#
# COMPACT_ATOMS: atom_id res chain seq x y z
N VAL A 1 2.07 -61.15 2.57
CA VAL A 1 3.48 -61.10 3.01
C VAL A 1 3.79 -59.64 3.24
N ALA A 2 3.54 -59.18 4.47
CA ALA A 2 3.69 -57.79 4.90
C ALA A 2 4.72 -57.78 6.02
N LEU A 3 5.71 -56.91 5.91
CA LEU A 3 6.67 -56.61 6.97
C LEU A 3 6.20 -55.31 7.62
N VAL A 4 5.85 -55.40 8.91
CA VAL A 4 5.66 -54.27 9.81
C VAL A 4 6.85 -54.31 10.76
N GLY A 5 7.61 -53.22 10.81
CA GLY A 5 8.67 -53.01 11.79
C GLY A 5 8.12 -52.23 12.97
N ASP A 6 8.39 -52.75 14.16
CA ASP A 6 8.11 -52.12 15.45
C ASP A 6 9.13 -51.02 15.74
N GLU A 7 8.67 -49.85 16.17
CA GLU A 7 9.50 -48.86 16.87
C GLU A 7 9.01 -48.73 18.32
N GLU A 8 9.94 -48.98 19.24
CA GLU A 8 9.80 -48.87 20.68
C GLU A 8 9.78 -47.39 21.14
N CYS A 9 8.85 -47.04 22.02
CA CYS A 9 8.89 -45.80 22.79
C CYS A 9 9.49 -46.07 24.19
N PRO A 10 10.40 -45.22 24.71
CA PRO A 10 10.87 -45.37 26.08
C PRO A 10 9.84 -44.83 27.09
N SER A 11 9.60 -45.65 28.10
CA SER A 11 8.77 -45.41 29.28
C SER A 11 9.26 -44.21 30.11
N LEU A 12 8.36 -43.27 30.40
CA LEU A 12 8.54 -42.28 31.47
C LEU A 12 7.57 -42.55 32.63
N GLY A 13 8.12 -42.36 33.82
CA GLY A 13 7.62 -42.73 35.15
C GLY A 13 6.19 -42.32 35.48
N ALA A 14 5.57 -43.23 36.23
CA ALA A 14 4.32 -43.04 36.94
C ALA A 14 4.44 -41.98 38.05
N GLY A 15 3.45 -41.10 38.11
CA GLY A 15 3.18 -40.17 39.20
C GLY A 15 1.66 -39.97 39.31
N ASP A 16 1.18 -40.11 40.53
CA ASP A 16 -0.17 -40.49 40.94
C ASP A 16 -1.14 -39.30 41.10
N ALA A 17 -2.45 -39.65 41.13
CA ALA A 17 -3.59 -38.92 41.69
C ALA A 17 -4.16 -37.66 40.99
N GLY A 18 -5.37 -37.81 40.43
CA GLY A 18 -6.24 -36.71 40.03
C GLY A 18 -7.56 -37.22 39.42
N ARG A 19 -8.51 -37.58 40.30
CA ARG A 19 -9.82 -38.18 39.97
C ARG A 19 -10.84 -37.04 39.81
N GLU A 20 -11.33 -36.79 38.61
CA GLU A 20 -12.51 -35.94 38.37
C GLU A 20 -13.54 -36.65 37.50
N ASP A 21 -14.79 -36.56 37.96
CA ASP A 21 -15.98 -37.25 37.50
C ASP A 21 -16.48 -36.76 36.13
N CYS A 22 -16.61 -37.69 35.17
CA CYS A 22 -17.38 -37.49 33.95
C CYS A 22 -18.87 -37.81 34.22
N SER A 23 -19.66 -36.77 34.49
CA SER A 23 -21.13 -36.85 34.52
C SER A 23 -21.72 -36.82 33.11
N LEU A 24 -22.10 -38.00 32.61
CA LEU A 24 -22.97 -38.19 31.44
C LEU A 24 -24.39 -37.70 31.74
N SER A 25 -24.82 -36.62 31.09
CA SER A 25 -26.23 -36.22 31.06
C SER A 25 -26.92 -36.81 29.83
N ALA A 26 -27.88 -37.68 30.09
CA ALA A 26 -28.77 -38.31 29.11
C ALA A 26 -29.73 -37.27 28.51
N LEU A 27 -29.81 -37.20 27.18
CA LEU A 27 -30.81 -36.42 26.46
C LEU A 27 -32.12 -37.23 26.39
N GLN A 28 -33.15 -36.74 27.09
CA GLN A 28 -34.51 -37.26 27.06
C GLN A 28 -35.25 -36.82 25.78
N LEU A 29 -35.82 -37.80 25.09
CA LEU A 29 -36.80 -37.68 24.02
C LEU A 29 -38.19 -37.36 24.59
N HIS A 30 -38.73 -36.19 24.25
CA HIS A 30 -40.16 -35.88 24.18
C HIS A 30 -40.35 -35.00 22.94
N GLY A 31 -41.37 -35.10 22.09
CA GLY A 31 -42.69 -35.72 22.18
C GLY A 31 -43.58 -34.85 21.28
N ARG A 32 -44.19 -35.47 20.26
CA ARG A 32 -45.07 -34.85 19.26
C ARG A 32 -46.20 -34.02 19.89
N ARG A 33 -46.51 -32.84 19.32
CA ARG A 33 -47.90 -32.34 19.20
C ARG A 33 -48.11 -31.61 17.87
N ALA A 34 -49.20 -31.98 17.23
CA ALA A 34 -49.74 -31.46 15.99
C ALA A 34 -50.83 -30.42 16.24
N ALA A 35 -51.24 -29.77 15.14
CA ALA A 35 -52.38 -28.86 14.94
C ALA A 35 -52.08 -27.40 15.39
N ARG A 36 -52.45 -26.35 14.65
CA ARG A 36 -53.65 -26.16 13.83
C ARG A 36 -53.45 -25.01 12.82
N ASP A 37 -54.06 -25.14 11.64
CA ASP A 37 -54.18 -24.11 10.61
C ASP A 37 -54.82 -22.82 11.14
N THR A 38 -54.30 -21.67 10.70
CA THR A 38 -55.10 -20.45 10.54
C THR A 38 -54.56 -19.68 9.35
N PHE A 39 -55.18 -19.94 8.20
CA PHE A 39 -54.93 -19.28 6.92
C PHE A 39 -55.66 -17.93 6.95
N GLN A 40 -54.95 -16.86 7.29
CA GLN A 40 -55.38 -15.48 7.00
C GLN A 40 -54.57 -14.96 5.82
N GLY A 41 -55.19 -15.02 4.64
CA GLY A 41 -54.70 -14.33 3.46
C GLY A 41 -54.87 -12.82 3.63
N SER A 42 -53.77 -12.13 3.92
CA SER A 42 -53.62 -10.71 3.60
C SER A 42 -52.68 -10.61 2.41
N GLU A 43 -53.20 -10.12 1.27
CA GLU A 43 -52.38 -9.66 0.14
C GLU A 43 -51.47 -8.52 0.61
N GLN A 44 -50.29 -8.86 1.12
CA GLN A 44 -49.16 -7.94 1.12
C GLN A 44 -48.54 -8.03 -0.28
N ILE A 45 -48.97 -7.12 -1.16
CA ILE A 45 -48.21 -6.77 -2.35
C ILE A 45 -46.91 -6.13 -1.83
N HIS A 46 -45.89 -6.97 -1.64
CA HIS A 46 -44.54 -6.51 -1.37
C HIS A 46 -44.10 -5.67 -2.57
N ALA A 47 -44.09 -4.35 -2.38
CA ALA A 47 -43.36 -3.45 -3.25
C ALA A 47 -41.88 -3.84 -3.13
N ILE A 48 -41.43 -4.77 -3.98
CA ILE A 48 -40.02 -5.02 -4.24
C ILE A 48 -39.52 -3.69 -4.80
N THR A 49 -38.84 -2.92 -3.95
CA THR A 49 -38.29 -1.63 -4.35
C THR A 49 -37.36 -1.85 -5.54
N ASP A 50 -37.31 -0.90 -6.48
CA ASP A 50 -36.43 -0.97 -7.65
C ASP A 50 -34.96 -1.23 -7.24
N ALA A 51 -34.55 -0.85 -6.03
CA ALA A 51 -33.23 -1.15 -5.46
C ALA A 51 -32.98 -2.65 -5.23
N GLU A 52 -34.01 -3.43 -4.89
CA GLU A 52 -33.92 -4.87 -4.67
C GLU A 52 -33.94 -5.66 -5.99
N LEU A 53 -34.67 -5.15 -6.99
CA LEU A 53 -34.61 -5.62 -8.38
C LEU A 53 -33.24 -5.32 -9.03
N LEU A 54 -32.68 -4.13 -8.80
CA LEU A 54 -31.33 -3.78 -9.26
C LEU A 54 -30.25 -4.61 -8.57
N ARG A 55 -30.41 -4.95 -7.27
CA ARG A 55 -29.50 -5.89 -6.58
C ARG A 55 -29.58 -7.31 -7.12
N LYS A 56 -30.77 -7.78 -7.51
CA LYS A 56 -30.94 -9.13 -8.11
C LYS A 56 -30.39 -9.23 -9.54
N ALA A 57 -30.25 -8.11 -10.24
CA ALA A 57 -29.70 -8.07 -11.61
C ALA A 57 -28.16 -7.92 -11.64
N ALA A 58 -27.51 -7.64 -10.50
CA ALA A 58 -26.06 -7.55 -10.46
C ALA A 58 -25.43 -8.94 -10.65
N PRO A 59 -24.39 -9.08 -11.49
CA PRO A 59 -23.64 -10.33 -11.59
C PRO A 59 -23.07 -10.70 -10.21
N PRO A 60 -22.94 -12.00 -9.90
CA PRO A 60 -22.33 -12.42 -8.65
C PRO A 60 -20.95 -11.77 -8.51
N PRO A 61 -20.58 -11.32 -7.31
CA PRO A 61 -19.32 -10.63 -7.12
C PRO A 61 -18.16 -11.60 -7.43
N PRO A 62 -17.04 -11.12 -8.00
CA PRO A 62 -15.96 -11.98 -8.44
C PRO A 62 -15.34 -12.76 -7.27
N PRO A 63 -14.84 -13.98 -7.49
CA PRO A 63 -14.23 -14.78 -6.42
C PRO A 63 -12.97 -14.09 -5.85
N ILE A 64 -12.55 -14.48 -4.63
CA ILE A 64 -11.36 -13.94 -3.94
C ILE A 64 -10.08 -13.98 -4.80
N CYS A 65 -9.91 -15.04 -5.59
CA CYS A 65 -8.85 -15.17 -6.57
C CYS A 65 -9.42 -14.92 -7.96
N ASP A 66 -9.83 -13.68 -8.22
CA ASP A 66 -10.34 -13.29 -9.54
C ASP A 66 -9.29 -13.58 -10.61
N ARG A 67 -9.72 -14.27 -11.67
CA ARG A 67 -8.82 -14.75 -12.72
C ARG A 67 -8.04 -13.61 -13.37
N SER A 68 -8.69 -12.48 -13.64
CA SER A 68 -8.06 -11.33 -14.29
C SER A 68 -6.99 -10.69 -13.39
N ILE A 69 -7.27 -10.60 -12.08
CA ILE A 69 -6.32 -10.09 -11.09
C ILE A 69 -5.12 -11.04 -10.93
N VAL A 70 -5.37 -12.36 -10.91
CA VAL A 70 -4.29 -13.36 -10.82
C VAL A 70 -3.39 -13.29 -12.05
N GLU A 71 -3.96 -13.25 -13.27
CA GLU A 71 -3.21 -13.11 -14.52
C GLU A 71 -2.43 -11.80 -14.57
N GLU A 72 -3.04 -10.67 -14.20
CA GLU A 72 -2.39 -9.36 -14.14
C GLU A 72 -1.20 -9.37 -13.15
N THR A 73 -1.43 -9.89 -11.94
CA THR A 73 -0.42 -9.95 -10.88
C THR A 73 0.76 -10.82 -11.31
N CYS A 74 0.48 -11.99 -11.88
CA CYS A 74 1.52 -12.91 -12.34
C CYS A 74 2.38 -12.29 -13.45
N GLY A 75 1.73 -11.67 -14.44
CA GLY A 75 2.44 -10.97 -15.51
C GLY A 75 3.27 -9.78 -15.03
N ARG A 76 2.95 -9.18 -13.87
CA ARG A 76 3.80 -8.16 -13.23
C ARG A 76 4.99 -8.78 -12.50
N LEU A 77 4.78 -9.88 -11.77
CA LEU A 77 5.83 -10.57 -11.01
C LEU A 77 6.89 -11.18 -11.95
N ASN A 78 6.47 -11.88 -12.99
CA ASN A 78 7.36 -12.55 -13.94
C ASN A 78 8.28 -11.55 -14.71
N ARG A 79 7.89 -10.27 -14.78
CA ARG A 79 8.73 -9.22 -15.40
C ARG A 79 9.89 -8.74 -14.53
N LEU A 80 9.93 -9.09 -13.24
CA LEU A 80 10.96 -8.62 -12.30
C LEU A 80 12.33 -9.22 -12.55
N THR A 81 12.40 -10.52 -12.81
CA THR A 81 13.67 -11.25 -12.69
C THR A 81 13.87 -12.29 -13.79
N ARG A 82 13.57 -11.93 -15.05
CA ARG A 82 13.93 -12.78 -16.21
C ARG A 82 15.40 -13.22 -16.21
N GLU A 83 16.25 -12.47 -15.51
CA GLU A 83 17.70 -12.64 -15.45
C GLU A 83 18.18 -13.76 -14.51
N TYR A 84 17.33 -14.29 -13.60
CA TYR A 84 17.85 -15.20 -12.56
C TYR A 84 18.04 -16.65 -13.03
N TRP A 85 17.16 -17.17 -13.87
CA TRP A 85 17.26 -18.58 -14.29
C TRP A 85 17.06 -18.79 -15.80
N GLY A 86 16.24 -17.98 -16.46
CA GLY A 86 16.00 -18.09 -17.92
C GLY A 86 15.41 -19.45 -18.32
N THR A 87 14.65 -20.07 -17.43
CA THR A 87 14.10 -21.42 -17.56
C THR A 87 12.78 -21.42 -18.33
N ALA A 88 12.26 -22.61 -18.64
CA ALA A 88 10.93 -22.75 -19.24
C ALA A 88 9.82 -22.20 -18.33
N ALA A 89 9.99 -22.22 -17.01
CA ALA A 89 9.06 -21.63 -16.06
C ALA A 89 9.00 -20.10 -16.19
N ASP A 90 10.15 -19.45 -16.42
CA ASP A 90 10.23 -17.99 -16.59
C ASP A 90 9.56 -17.53 -17.91
N ALA A 91 9.38 -18.43 -18.88
CA ALA A 91 8.70 -18.13 -20.14
C ALA A 91 7.16 -18.11 -20.02
N ASP A 92 6.59 -18.73 -18.98
CA ASP A 92 5.15 -18.78 -18.75
C ASP A 92 4.70 -17.65 -17.81
N ALA A 93 3.96 -16.68 -18.35
CA ALA A 93 3.47 -15.53 -17.59
C ALA A 93 2.47 -15.86 -16.47
N SER A 94 2.02 -17.11 -16.37
CA SER A 94 1.14 -17.61 -15.30
C SER A 94 1.87 -18.38 -14.20
N VAL A 95 3.20 -18.47 -14.30
CA VAL A 95 4.10 -19.05 -13.29
C VAL A 95 4.95 -17.94 -12.66
N VAL A 96 5.20 -18.07 -11.36
CA VAL A 96 6.08 -17.18 -10.59
C VAL A 96 7.12 -18.00 -9.82
N ASN A 97 8.36 -17.51 -9.78
CA ASN A 97 9.46 -18.12 -9.03
C ASN A 97 9.52 -17.60 -7.58
N ALA A 98 10.01 -18.42 -6.65
CA ALA A 98 10.30 -18.02 -5.28
C ALA A 98 11.27 -16.82 -5.22
N ALA A 99 12.22 -16.72 -6.16
CA ALA A 99 13.11 -15.57 -6.27
C ALA A 99 12.37 -14.27 -6.60
N GLU A 100 11.37 -14.32 -7.48
CA GLU A 100 10.53 -13.16 -7.84
C GLU A 100 9.70 -12.68 -6.65
N LEU A 101 9.14 -13.61 -5.88
CA LEU A 101 8.40 -13.31 -4.66
C LEU A 101 9.31 -12.74 -3.58
N ALA A 102 10.50 -13.31 -3.40
CA ALA A 102 11.50 -12.83 -2.44
C ALA A 102 11.94 -11.39 -2.76
N GLU A 103 12.23 -11.12 -4.03
CA GLU A 103 12.58 -9.78 -4.50
C GLU A 103 11.40 -8.81 -4.37
N GLN A 104 10.21 -9.19 -4.84
CA GLN A 104 9.03 -8.33 -4.80
C GLN A 104 8.67 -7.91 -3.37
N LEU A 105 8.73 -8.86 -2.43
CA LEU A 105 8.34 -8.67 -1.04
C LEU A 105 9.49 -8.19 -0.15
N MET A 106 10.73 -8.13 -0.69
CA MET A 106 11.95 -7.84 0.08
C MET A 106 12.03 -8.74 1.32
N VAL A 107 11.97 -10.05 1.11
CA VAL A 107 12.02 -11.08 2.15
C VAL A 107 13.06 -12.13 1.80
N SER A 108 13.61 -12.79 2.81
CA SER A 108 14.58 -13.86 2.55
C SER A 108 13.96 -14.94 1.67
N ARG A 109 14.72 -15.41 0.68
CA ARG A 109 14.31 -16.50 -0.20
C ARG A 109 13.95 -17.76 0.58
N ASP A 110 14.67 -18.05 1.66
CA ASP A 110 14.40 -19.22 2.51
C ASP A 110 13.01 -19.16 3.15
N SER A 111 12.57 -17.99 3.62
CA SER A 111 11.20 -17.83 4.14
C SER A 111 10.15 -18.10 3.06
N VAL A 112 10.41 -17.68 1.81
CA VAL A 112 9.50 -17.95 0.69
C VAL A 112 9.47 -19.43 0.35
N LEU A 113 10.63 -20.09 0.28
CA LEU A 113 10.72 -21.53 0.00
C LEU A 113 10.05 -22.36 1.08
N GLU A 114 10.27 -22.04 2.35
CA GLU A 114 9.59 -22.69 3.48
C GLU A 114 8.07 -22.52 3.37
N TYR A 115 7.61 -21.31 3.09
CA TYR A 115 6.19 -21.01 2.94
C TYR A 115 5.57 -21.77 1.75
N LEU A 116 6.19 -21.75 0.58
CA LEU A 116 5.68 -22.44 -0.61
C LEU A 116 5.71 -23.96 -0.46
N GLY A 117 6.85 -24.51 -0.04
CA GLY A 117 7.08 -25.96 0.00
C GLY A 117 6.45 -26.65 1.20
N ILE A 118 6.60 -26.09 2.40
CA ILE A 118 6.17 -26.72 3.64
C ILE A 118 4.76 -26.25 4.01
N HIS A 119 4.53 -24.94 4.04
CA HIS A 119 3.27 -24.40 4.56
C HIS A 119 2.11 -24.54 3.55
N LEU A 120 2.32 -24.13 2.29
CA LEU A 120 1.31 -24.26 1.25
C LEU A 120 1.26 -25.66 0.61
N ARG A 121 2.36 -26.42 0.72
CA ARG A 121 2.56 -27.68 -0.02
C ARG A 121 2.27 -27.47 -1.51
N ALA A 122 2.78 -26.37 -2.06
CA ALA A 122 2.65 -26.06 -3.48
C ALA A 122 3.53 -27.02 -4.28
N ARG A 123 3.09 -27.36 -5.50
CA ARG A 123 3.92 -28.17 -6.40
C ARG A 123 5.01 -27.31 -7.03
N ASN A 124 6.26 -27.72 -6.92
CA ASN A 124 7.34 -27.11 -7.70
C ASN A 124 7.19 -27.45 -9.19
N LEU A 125 7.06 -26.43 -10.03
CA LEU A 125 6.94 -26.54 -11.48
C LEU A 125 8.27 -26.43 -12.22
N GLU A 126 9.35 -26.07 -11.52
CA GLU A 126 10.68 -26.09 -12.10
C GLU A 126 11.05 -27.52 -12.52
N THR A 127 11.58 -27.65 -13.72
CA THR A 127 12.01 -28.94 -14.28
C THR A 127 13.46 -28.93 -14.74
N ASP A 128 14.09 -27.76 -14.87
CA ASP A 128 15.49 -27.69 -15.22
C ASP A 128 16.36 -28.22 -14.07
N PRO A 129 17.18 -29.27 -14.29
CA PRO A 129 17.99 -29.86 -13.23
C PRO A 129 19.01 -28.89 -12.61
N THR A 130 19.53 -27.93 -13.38
CA THR A 130 20.50 -26.95 -12.91
C THR A 130 19.83 -25.93 -12.01
N ALA A 131 18.67 -25.42 -12.41
CA ALA A 131 17.85 -24.52 -11.62
C ALA A 131 17.37 -25.20 -10.33
N LEU A 132 16.92 -26.45 -10.40
CA LEU A 132 16.56 -27.25 -9.22
C LEU A 132 17.73 -27.45 -8.26
N ALA A 133 18.93 -27.73 -8.78
CA ALA A 133 20.14 -27.83 -7.96
C ALA A 133 20.49 -26.49 -7.29
N GLY A 134 20.16 -25.36 -7.93
CA GLY A 134 20.21 -24.01 -7.34
C GLY A 134 19.06 -23.69 -6.39
N GLY A 135 18.12 -24.62 -6.17
CA GLY A 135 16.95 -24.46 -5.30
C GLY A 135 15.79 -23.68 -5.94
N SER A 136 15.75 -23.55 -7.27
CA SER A 136 14.64 -22.90 -7.98
C SER A 136 13.31 -23.57 -7.61
N PHE A 137 12.31 -22.76 -7.32
CA PHE A 137 10.97 -23.21 -6.95
C PHE A 137 9.95 -22.31 -7.62
N ALA A 138 9.18 -22.87 -8.56
CA ALA A 138 8.19 -22.15 -9.33
C ALA A 138 6.77 -22.69 -9.05
N VAL A 139 5.77 -21.81 -9.05
CA VAL A 139 4.36 -22.16 -8.76
C VAL A 139 3.41 -21.45 -9.72
N TRP A 140 2.26 -22.06 -9.99
CA TRP A 140 1.18 -21.39 -10.74
C TRP A 140 0.61 -20.26 -9.88
N CYS A 141 0.43 -19.07 -10.44
CA CYS A 141 -0.15 -17.95 -9.69
C CYS A 141 -1.58 -18.22 -9.22
N THR A 142 -2.35 -19.03 -9.97
CA THR A 142 -3.70 -19.48 -9.56
C THR A 142 -3.65 -20.36 -8.32
N GLU A 143 -2.72 -21.32 -8.29
CA GLU A 143 -2.46 -22.18 -7.13
C GLU A 143 -1.93 -21.37 -5.94
N LEU A 144 -0.99 -20.45 -6.18
CA LEU A 144 -0.42 -19.57 -5.16
C LEU A 144 -1.49 -18.73 -4.47
N CYS A 145 -2.38 -18.09 -5.24
CA CYS A 145 -3.50 -17.32 -4.69
C CYS A 145 -4.43 -18.23 -3.87
N ALA A 146 -4.89 -19.34 -4.45
CA ALA A 146 -5.86 -20.23 -3.81
C ALA A 146 -5.31 -20.81 -2.49
N LYS A 147 -4.10 -21.37 -2.50
CA LYS A 147 -3.46 -21.94 -1.30
C LYS A 147 -3.13 -20.89 -0.25
N THR A 148 -2.70 -19.70 -0.67
CA THR A 148 -2.50 -18.58 0.28
C THR A 148 -3.81 -18.22 0.97
N MET A 149 -4.94 -18.23 0.25
CA MET A 149 -6.25 -18.00 0.85
C MET A 149 -6.66 -19.12 1.81
N GLU A 150 -6.37 -20.37 1.50
CA GLU A 150 -6.60 -21.49 2.43
C GLU A 150 -5.81 -21.35 3.73
N ALA A 151 -4.58 -20.83 3.67
CA ALA A 151 -3.70 -20.61 4.83
C ALA A 151 -4.18 -19.49 5.77
N ILE A 152 -5.05 -18.59 5.31
CA ILE A 152 -5.60 -17.50 6.13
C ILE A 152 -6.89 -17.98 6.81
N PRO A 153 -7.18 -17.65 8.08
CA PRO A 153 -8.46 -18.04 8.70
C PRO A 153 -9.67 -17.53 7.90
N PRO A 154 -10.73 -18.34 7.67
CA PRO A 154 -11.91 -17.91 6.91
C PRO A 154 -12.54 -16.61 7.41
N SER A 155 -12.55 -16.37 8.73
CA SER A 155 -13.06 -15.16 9.35
C SER A 155 -12.23 -13.90 9.06
N HIS A 156 -10.99 -14.06 8.58
CA HIS A 156 -10.06 -12.96 8.30
C HIS A 156 -9.98 -12.64 6.81
N ARG A 157 -10.64 -13.43 5.95
CA ARG A 157 -10.61 -13.24 4.49
C ARG A 157 -11.79 -12.37 4.06
N PRO A 158 -11.59 -11.39 3.18
CA PRO A 158 -12.71 -10.76 2.51
C PRO A 158 -13.38 -11.74 1.54
N THR A 159 -14.62 -11.48 1.16
CA THR A 159 -15.38 -12.38 0.27
C THR A 159 -14.96 -12.29 -1.20
N THR A 160 -14.28 -11.21 -1.59
CA THR A 160 -13.82 -10.94 -2.96
C THR A 160 -12.47 -10.22 -2.94
N SER A 161 -11.81 -10.14 -4.09
CA SER A 161 -10.73 -9.16 -4.30
C SER A 161 -11.26 -7.72 -4.15
N ASP A 162 -10.36 -6.75 -3.98
CA ASP A 162 -10.65 -5.33 -3.76
C ASP A 162 -11.48 -5.01 -2.51
N LYS A 163 -11.40 -5.89 -1.52
CA LYS A 163 -12.00 -5.70 -0.21
C LYS A 163 -10.96 -5.90 0.87
N GLY A 164 -11.07 -5.10 1.92
CA GLY A 164 -10.22 -5.18 3.10
C GLY A 164 -11.00 -5.43 4.38
N CYS A 165 -10.33 -6.10 5.33
CA CYS A 165 -10.88 -6.46 6.61
C CYS A 165 -10.29 -5.64 7.77
N TYR A 166 -11.14 -5.30 8.74
CA TYR A 166 -10.77 -4.66 10.00
C TYR A 166 -11.56 -5.29 11.15
N LEU A 167 -11.17 -5.02 12.40
CA LEU A 167 -11.82 -5.55 13.60
C LEU A 167 -12.49 -4.40 14.36
N PRO A 168 -13.81 -4.17 14.16
CA PRO A 168 -14.51 -3.09 14.81
C PRO A 168 -14.30 -3.10 16.32
N LYS A 169 -14.23 -1.93 16.94
CA LYS A 169 -14.04 -1.81 18.38
C LYS A 169 -15.14 -2.55 19.13
N GLY A 170 -14.72 -3.40 20.08
CA GLY A 170 -15.62 -4.23 20.89
C GLY A 170 -16.22 -5.43 20.14
N SER A 171 -15.88 -5.63 18.87
CA SER A 171 -16.28 -6.82 18.11
C SER A 171 -15.22 -7.92 18.24
N ALA A 172 -15.67 -9.16 18.38
CA ALA A 172 -14.82 -10.35 18.18
C ALA A 172 -14.79 -10.81 16.71
N THR A 173 -15.72 -10.30 15.89
CA THR A 173 -15.88 -10.71 14.49
C THR A 173 -15.35 -9.61 13.57
N PRO A 174 -14.42 -9.95 12.66
CA PRO A 174 -13.93 -9.01 11.65
C PRO A 174 -15.03 -8.56 10.70
N LYS A 175 -14.92 -7.33 10.17
CA LYS A 175 -15.73 -6.83 9.07
C LYS A 175 -14.85 -6.65 7.84
N CYS A 176 -15.28 -7.21 6.71
CA CYS A 176 -14.56 -7.16 5.45
C CYS A 176 -15.33 -6.33 4.40
N ASP A 177 -15.70 -5.11 4.77
CA ASP A 177 -16.54 -4.22 3.97
C ASP A 177 -15.79 -3.02 3.39
N VAL A 178 -14.49 -2.88 3.66
CA VAL A 178 -13.68 -1.75 3.16
C VAL A 178 -13.47 -1.93 1.67
N ASP A 179 -14.13 -1.09 0.86
CA ASP A 179 -13.91 -1.06 -0.58
C ASP A 179 -12.59 -0.37 -0.90
N VAL A 180 -11.69 -1.14 -1.51
CA VAL A 180 -10.34 -0.71 -1.88
C VAL A 180 -10.10 -0.91 -3.37
N SER A 181 -11.19 -0.94 -4.15
CA SER A 181 -11.14 -1.00 -5.59
C SER A 181 -10.50 0.26 -6.17
N GLY A 182 -9.93 0.11 -7.37
CA GLY A 182 -9.40 1.25 -8.11
C GLY A 182 -10.44 2.36 -8.30
N GLU A 183 -11.73 2.03 -8.38
CA GLU A 183 -12.80 3.03 -8.54
C GLU A 183 -12.97 3.90 -7.29
N VAL A 184 -12.93 3.33 -6.09
CA VAL A 184 -12.98 4.12 -4.85
C VAL A 184 -11.75 5.01 -4.72
N PHE A 185 -10.57 4.49 -5.04
CA PHE A 185 -9.34 5.27 -4.91
C PHE A 185 -9.16 6.39 -5.92
N ARG A 186 -9.82 6.33 -7.08
CA ARG A 186 -9.87 7.46 -8.01
C ARG A 186 -10.50 8.72 -7.40
N HIS A 187 -11.30 8.56 -6.35
CA HIS A 187 -11.97 9.65 -5.65
C HIS A 187 -11.17 10.17 -4.45
N VAL A 188 -10.11 9.48 -4.04
CA VAL A 188 -9.21 9.95 -2.99
C VAL A 188 -8.35 11.06 -3.58
N ARG A 189 -8.44 12.25 -2.98
CA ARG A 189 -7.66 13.42 -3.39
C ARG A 189 -6.54 13.67 -2.40
N PHE A 190 -5.39 14.03 -2.93
CA PHE A 190 -4.24 14.50 -2.17
C PHE A 190 -4.03 15.96 -2.55
N ASP A 191 -4.28 16.85 -1.60
CA ASP A 191 -4.20 18.28 -1.86
C ASP A 191 -2.73 18.73 -1.83
N ASP A 192 -2.36 19.59 -2.77
CA ASP A 192 -1.08 20.28 -2.76
C ASP A 192 -1.16 21.43 -1.74
N HIS A 193 -0.67 21.20 -0.52
CA HIS A 193 -0.52 22.28 0.45
C HIS A 193 0.66 23.19 0.09
N ASP A 194 0.53 24.48 0.39
CA ASP A 194 1.66 25.40 0.34
C ASP A 194 2.76 24.91 1.31
N PRO A 195 4.05 25.01 0.98
CA PRO A 195 5.13 24.55 1.86
C PRO A 195 5.07 25.10 3.28
N ALA A 196 4.60 26.35 3.48
CA ALA A 196 4.46 26.91 4.83
C ALA A 196 3.29 26.27 5.59
N GLU A 197 2.18 25.99 4.90
CA GLU A 197 1.05 25.27 5.48
C GLU A 197 1.45 23.83 5.81
N ALA A 198 2.08 23.12 4.87
CA ALA A 198 2.60 21.77 5.07
C ALA A 198 3.57 21.73 6.25
N ALA A 199 4.52 22.67 6.32
CA ALA A 199 5.41 22.76 7.47
C ALA A 199 4.66 23.00 8.78
N SER A 200 3.62 23.84 8.82
CA SER A 200 2.85 24.01 10.05
C SER A 200 2.07 22.75 10.50
N LYS A 201 1.69 21.91 9.54
CA LYS A 201 0.86 20.72 9.71
C LYS A 201 1.68 19.47 10.06
N PHE A 202 2.80 19.29 9.37
CA PHE A 202 3.66 18.12 9.45
C PHE A 202 4.94 18.37 10.25
N ALA A 203 5.28 19.62 10.59
CA ALA A 203 6.36 19.83 11.53
C ALA A 203 5.99 19.20 12.87
N GLU A 204 6.73 18.16 13.23
CA GLU A 204 6.90 17.82 14.62
C GLU A 204 7.33 19.10 15.35
N SER A 205 6.62 19.46 16.41
CA SER A 205 7.12 20.52 17.28
C SER A 205 8.54 20.13 17.68
N PRO A 206 9.53 21.04 17.58
CA PRO A 206 10.93 20.72 17.75
C PRO A 206 11.05 19.88 19.01
N SER A 207 11.25 18.58 18.80
CA SER A 207 11.19 17.60 19.87
C SER A 207 12.10 18.15 20.94
N ARG A 208 11.54 18.38 22.15
CA ARG A 208 12.30 18.84 23.31
C ARG A 208 13.61 18.08 23.25
N THR A 209 14.70 18.82 23.00
CA THR A 209 16.05 18.29 22.79
C THR A 209 16.19 16.99 23.55
N LYS A 210 16.36 15.85 22.85
CA LYS A 210 16.65 14.56 23.48
C LYS A 210 17.58 14.87 24.66
N PRO A 211 17.27 14.43 25.90
CA PRO A 211 18.11 14.76 27.05
C PRO A 211 19.56 14.46 26.66
N GLU A 212 20.41 15.49 26.75
CA GLU A 212 21.80 15.43 26.31
C GLU A 212 22.46 14.22 26.98
N GLY A 213 22.74 13.16 26.20
CA GLY A 213 23.32 11.91 26.72
C GLY A 213 22.75 10.61 26.16
N GLU A 214 21.58 10.62 25.50
CA GLU A 214 21.00 9.41 24.88
C GLU A 214 21.34 9.34 23.39
N THR A 215 22.58 8.95 23.08
CA THR A 215 23.01 8.63 21.71
C THR A 215 22.42 7.27 21.32
N ASP A 216 21.63 7.25 20.26
CA ASP A 216 20.99 6.05 19.72
C ASP A 216 22.03 5.28 18.88
N SER A 217 23.07 4.76 19.53
CA SER A 217 24.27 4.20 18.90
C SER A 217 23.92 3.13 17.86
N ASP A 218 22.89 2.33 18.14
CA ASP A 218 22.48 1.23 17.28
C ASP A 218 21.82 1.74 15.99
N ALA A 219 21.05 2.84 16.07
CA ALA A 219 20.46 3.46 14.89
C ALA A 219 21.54 4.17 14.05
N GLU A 220 22.49 4.86 14.67
CA GLU A 220 23.61 5.48 13.97
C GLU A 220 24.53 4.45 13.33
N GLU A 221 24.86 3.35 14.02
CA GLU A 221 25.63 2.23 13.48
C GLU A 221 24.91 1.61 12.28
N MET A 222 23.60 1.41 12.37
CA MET A 222 22.79 0.91 11.27
C MET A 222 22.78 1.87 10.06
N GLN A 223 22.64 3.18 10.30
CA GLN A 223 22.73 4.18 9.24
C GLN A 223 24.11 4.18 8.59
N GLU A 224 25.16 4.00 9.39
CA GLU A 224 26.54 4.01 8.92
C GLU A 224 26.85 2.75 8.08
N LEU A 225 26.32 1.58 8.46
CA LEU A 225 26.36 0.37 7.64
C LEU A 225 25.68 0.55 6.29
N ILE A 226 24.49 1.19 6.28
CA ILE A 226 23.77 1.50 5.04
C ILE A 226 24.55 2.50 4.18
N ARG A 227 25.18 3.51 4.78
CA ARG A 227 26.00 4.52 4.07
C ARG A 227 27.27 3.91 3.47
N ASN A 228 27.90 3.00 4.20
CA ASN A 228 29.18 2.38 3.80
C ASN A 228 29.00 1.05 3.06
N ARG A 229 27.80 0.80 2.50
CA ARG A 229 27.44 -0.40 1.75
C ARG A 229 28.46 -0.79 0.67
N ASP A 230 28.99 0.20 -0.06
CA ASP A 230 29.97 -0.02 -1.14
C ASP A 230 31.39 -0.31 -0.65
N HIS A 231 31.64 -0.19 0.66
CA HIS A 231 32.94 -0.38 1.29
C HIS A 231 33.01 -1.61 2.21
N LEU A 232 31.94 -2.42 2.27
CA LEU A 232 31.89 -3.64 3.07
C LEU A 232 32.80 -4.70 2.45
N ASN A 233 33.85 -5.09 3.18
CA ASN A 233 34.86 -6.03 2.69
C ASN A 233 34.75 -7.42 3.32
N SER A 234 33.94 -7.59 4.38
CA SER A 234 33.78 -8.88 5.04
C SER A 234 32.52 -9.62 4.58
N THR A 235 32.62 -10.95 4.49
CA THR A 235 31.47 -11.82 4.22
C THR A 235 30.38 -11.69 5.30
N ALA A 236 30.75 -11.38 6.54
CA ALA A 236 29.80 -11.20 7.64
C ALA A 236 28.96 -9.92 7.46
N GLU A 237 29.58 -8.80 7.10
CA GLU A 237 28.88 -7.55 6.82
C GLU A 237 27.95 -7.66 5.61
N MET A 238 28.40 -8.33 4.53
CA MET A 238 27.55 -8.57 3.37
C MET A 238 26.31 -9.41 3.73
N ARG A 239 26.46 -10.44 4.56
CA ARG A 239 25.32 -11.25 5.04
C ARG A 239 24.40 -10.46 5.96
N ALA A 240 24.94 -9.60 6.81
CA ALA A 240 24.14 -8.73 7.67
C ALA A 240 23.30 -7.77 6.81
N LEU A 241 23.92 -7.16 5.80
CA LEU A 241 23.25 -6.28 4.85
C LEU A 241 22.19 -7.03 4.02
N GLU A 242 22.48 -8.25 3.56
CA GLU A 242 21.51 -9.09 2.86
C GLU A 242 20.32 -9.44 3.74
N ALA A 243 20.55 -9.75 5.02
CA ALA A 243 19.49 -10.00 6.00
C ALA A 243 18.65 -8.75 6.31
N MET A 244 19.21 -7.55 6.13
CA MET A 244 18.47 -6.28 6.24
C MET A 244 17.65 -5.97 4.98
N ASP A 245 18.21 -6.23 3.80
CA ASP A 245 17.51 -6.07 2.52
C ASP A 245 16.36 -7.08 2.40
N TYR A 246 16.60 -8.33 2.83
CA TYR A 246 15.69 -9.46 2.70
C TYR A 246 15.46 -10.14 4.05
N PRO A 247 14.80 -9.47 5.01
CA PRO A 247 14.55 -10.04 6.32
C PRO A 247 13.73 -11.33 6.26
N PRO A 248 13.98 -12.28 7.17
CA PRO A 248 13.11 -13.43 7.31
C PRO A 248 11.71 -13.00 7.76
N ARG A 249 10.68 -13.75 7.35
CA ARG A 249 9.28 -13.47 7.69
C ARG A 249 8.57 -14.73 8.15
N SER A 250 7.66 -14.56 9.10
CA SER A 250 6.77 -15.65 9.49
C SER A 250 5.80 -16.02 8.37
N ASN A 251 5.33 -17.27 8.38
CA ASN A 251 4.33 -17.76 7.44
C ASN A 251 3.04 -16.91 7.44
N LYS A 252 2.62 -16.40 8.61
CA LYS A 252 1.46 -15.49 8.72
C LYS A 252 1.70 -14.17 7.96
N GLN A 253 2.89 -13.58 8.11
CA GLN A 253 3.25 -12.34 7.41
C GLN A 253 3.33 -12.57 5.90
N LEU A 254 3.95 -13.68 5.46
CA LEU A 254 4.02 -14.02 4.04
C LEU A 254 2.63 -14.26 3.44
N ALA A 255 1.73 -14.93 4.15
CA ALA A 255 0.35 -15.12 3.69
C ALA A 255 -0.37 -13.79 3.45
N ILE A 256 -0.23 -12.82 4.35
CA ILE A 256 -0.82 -11.48 4.21
C ILE A 256 -0.15 -10.72 3.05
N SER A 257 1.18 -10.70 2.99
CA SER A 257 1.90 -9.99 1.93
C SER A 257 1.60 -10.55 0.54
N ILE A 258 1.52 -11.88 0.39
CA ILE A 258 1.17 -12.53 -0.88
C ILE A 258 -0.31 -12.29 -1.22
N ALA A 259 -1.23 -12.36 -0.25
CA ALA A 259 -2.64 -12.01 -0.46
C ALA A 259 -2.80 -10.58 -1.01
N ASN A 260 -2.04 -9.63 -0.46
CA ASN A 260 -2.05 -8.23 -0.89
C ASN A 260 -1.59 -8.09 -2.36
N LEU A 261 -0.72 -8.96 -2.87
CA LEU A 261 -0.36 -8.97 -4.30
C LEU A 261 -1.58 -9.27 -5.18
N PHE A 262 -2.46 -10.17 -4.73
CA PHE A 262 -3.71 -10.53 -5.43
C PHE A 262 -4.91 -9.64 -5.07
N ARG A 263 -4.65 -8.43 -4.53
CA ARG A 263 -5.69 -7.46 -4.14
C ARG A 263 -6.69 -8.02 -3.13
N VAL A 264 -6.25 -8.93 -2.29
CA VAL A 264 -7.00 -9.43 -1.14
C VAL A 264 -6.34 -8.86 0.09
N TYR A 265 -7.08 -8.18 0.97
CA TYR A 265 -6.51 -7.51 2.15
C TYR A 265 -7.12 -8.09 3.44
N PRO A 266 -6.54 -9.21 3.93
CA PRO A 266 -7.02 -9.91 5.12
C PRO A 266 -6.95 -9.05 6.38
N LEU A 267 -7.61 -9.53 7.44
CA LEU A 267 -7.49 -8.90 8.75
C LEU A 267 -6.03 -8.94 9.23
N CYS A 268 -5.50 -7.75 9.51
CA CYS A 268 -4.18 -7.56 10.10
C CYS A 268 -4.28 -7.37 11.63
N ASP A 269 -3.16 -7.49 12.34
CA ASP A 269 -3.10 -7.31 13.79
C ASP A 269 -3.08 -5.80 14.14
N ILE A 270 -4.13 -5.09 13.73
CA ILE A 270 -4.32 -3.67 14.02
C ILE A 270 -5.14 -3.53 15.30
N LYS A 271 -4.66 -2.72 16.24
CA LYS A 271 -5.42 -2.35 17.44
C LYS A 271 -5.51 -0.84 17.57
N VAL A 272 -6.54 -0.41 18.28
CA VAL A 272 -6.78 1.00 18.57
C VAL A 272 -7.07 1.12 20.05
N ILE A 273 -6.21 1.84 20.77
CA ILE A 273 -6.27 2.01 22.22
C ILE A 273 -6.65 3.45 22.56
N ARG A 274 -7.52 3.62 23.56
CA ARG A 274 -7.76 4.96 24.13
C ARG A 274 -6.61 5.34 25.03
N SER A 275 -6.15 6.58 24.95
CA SER A 275 -5.06 7.07 25.80
C SER A 275 -5.28 6.85 27.31
N GLU A 276 -6.54 6.77 27.76
CA GLU A 276 -6.93 6.46 29.15
C GLU A 276 -6.55 5.04 29.57
N GLU A 277 -6.76 4.06 28.68
CA GLU A 277 -6.35 2.66 28.90
C GLU A 277 -4.82 2.54 28.89
N ALA A 278 -4.15 3.32 28.03
CA ALA A 278 -2.69 3.42 28.01
C ALA A 278 -2.12 4.16 29.23
N ALA A 279 -2.91 5.00 29.90
CA ALA A 279 -2.50 5.86 31.01
C ALA A 279 -2.99 5.38 32.38
N ALA A 280 -3.55 4.17 32.50
CA ALA A 280 -4.08 3.59 33.75
C ALA A 280 -3.04 3.44 34.90
N GLY A 281 -1.87 4.08 34.81
CA GLY A 281 -0.87 4.22 35.87
C GLY A 281 -0.45 5.66 36.23
N SER A 282 -1.11 6.73 35.75
CA SER A 282 -0.73 8.11 36.13
C SER A 282 -1.94 9.07 36.24
N PRO A 283 -2.30 9.56 37.45
CA PRO A 283 -3.58 10.25 37.72
C PRO A 283 -3.63 11.78 37.48
N GLU A 284 -2.66 12.43 36.82
CA GLU A 284 -2.49 13.89 37.00
C GLU A 284 -2.91 14.84 35.85
N SER A 285 -3.52 14.39 34.74
CA SER A 285 -3.86 15.34 33.64
C SER A 285 -5.13 14.97 32.85
N ALA A 286 -6.30 15.21 33.44
CA ALA A 286 -7.60 14.85 32.85
C ALA A 286 -8.58 16.03 32.59
N LEU A 287 -8.25 17.28 32.97
CA LEU A 287 -9.28 18.33 33.04
C LEU A 287 -9.49 19.18 31.77
N GLU A 288 -8.56 19.22 30.80
CA GLU A 288 -8.64 20.18 29.68
C GLU A 288 -9.06 19.59 28.31
N THR A 289 -9.19 18.27 28.15
CA THR A 289 -9.45 17.64 26.83
C THR A 289 -10.91 17.24 26.55
N GLY A 290 -11.85 17.58 27.44
CA GLY A 290 -13.23 17.07 27.38
C GLY A 290 -14.09 17.54 26.19
N SER A 291 -13.86 18.74 25.65
CA SER A 291 -14.78 19.33 24.66
C SER A 291 -14.56 18.86 23.21
N ALA A 292 -13.32 18.57 22.80
CA ALA A 292 -13.05 18.08 21.44
C ALA A 292 -13.47 16.60 21.27
N ARG A 293 -13.40 15.83 22.36
CA ARG A 293 -13.69 14.39 22.39
C ARG A 293 -15.16 14.04 22.13
N GLN A 294 -16.10 14.92 22.47
CA GLN A 294 -17.52 14.69 22.22
C GLN A 294 -17.88 14.69 20.72
N HIS A 295 -17.08 15.31 19.87
CA HIS A 295 -17.41 15.48 18.45
C HIS A 295 -16.99 14.32 17.54
N LEU A 296 -16.04 13.47 17.95
CA LEU A 296 -15.53 12.39 17.09
C LEU A 296 -16.39 11.13 17.05
N GLY A 297 -17.54 11.13 17.75
CA GLY A 297 -18.44 9.99 17.80
C GLY A 297 -17.83 8.77 18.48
N ALA A 298 -18.66 7.78 18.79
CA ALA A 298 -18.23 6.53 19.44
C ALA A 298 -17.43 5.57 18.53
N HIS A 299 -17.04 6.01 17.33
CA HIS A 299 -16.61 5.13 16.22
C HIS A 299 -15.30 5.54 15.53
N TRP A 300 -14.53 6.49 16.07
CA TRP A 300 -13.27 6.90 15.45
C TRP A 300 -12.30 5.72 15.32
N GLU A 301 -12.35 4.76 16.25
CA GLU A 301 -11.49 3.57 16.21
C GLU A 301 -11.74 2.73 14.95
N ASP A 302 -13.01 2.56 14.56
CA ASP A 302 -13.37 1.84 13.34
C ASP A 302 -12.92 2.61 12.10
N GLU A 303 -13.03 3.93 12.12
CA GLU A 303 -12.58 4.78 11.01
C GLU A 303 -11.07 4.66 10.81
N VAL A 304 -10.28 4.78 11.87
CA VAL A 304 -8.80 4.65 11.81
C VAL A 304 -8.38 3.30 11.25
N GLN A 305 -9.03 2.21 11.67
CA GLN A 305 -8.71 0.90 11.13
C GLN A 305 -9.03 0.79 9.62
N LYS A 306 -10.15 1.38 9.17
CA LYS A 306 -10.48 1.42 7.73
C LYS A 306 -9.44 2.21 6.95
N VAL A 307 -9.01 3.36 7.46
CA VAL A 307 -7.94 4.17 6.86
C VAL A 307 -6.63 3.38 6.82
N ALA A 308 -6.29 2.66 7.90
CA ALA A 308 -5.09 1.83 7.96
C ALA A 308 -5.09 0.74 6.87
N VAL A 309 -6.24 0.07 6.66
CA VAL A 309 -6.42 -0.88 5.56
C VAL A 309 -6.21 -0.19 4.20
N GLN A 310 -6.75 1.01 4.01
CA GLN A 310 -6.56 1.77 2.77
C GLN A 310 -5.09 2.17 2.56
N ALA A 311 -4.39 2.60 3.61
CA ALA A 311 -2.96 2.92 3.55
C ALA A 311 -2.10 1.68 3.19
N GLN A 312 -2.43 0.51 3.75
CA GLN A 312 -1.79 -0.76 3.34
C GLN A 312 -2.02 -1.04 1.85
N VAL A 313 -3.23 -0.80 1.35
CA VAL A 313 -3.53 -1.00 -0.06
C VAL A 313 -2.71 -0.06 -0.94
N PHE A 314 -2.57 1.20 -0.54
CA PHE A 314 -1.74 2.17 -1.26
C PHE A 314 -0.28 1.69 -1.37
N SER A 315 0.28 1.17 -0.28
CA SER A 315 1.62 0.55 -0.29
C SER A 315 1.66 -0.70 -1.18
N ALA A 316 0.66 -1.58 -1.13
CA ALA A 316 0.61 -2.78 -1.96
C ALA A 316 0.48 -2.47 -3.45
N VAL A 317 -0.35 -1.49 -3.83
CA VAL A 317 -0.45 -0.99 -5.21
C VAL A 317 0.88 -0.44 -5.68
N THR A 318 1.56 0.34 -4.83
CA THR A 318 2.89 0.88 -5.11
C THR A 318 3.88 -0.25 -5.39
N LEU A 319 3.95 -1.26 -4.52
CA LEU A 319 4.83 -2.42 -4.71
C LEU A 319 4.58 -3.13 -6.03
N ARG A 320 3.33 -3.45 -6.37
CA ARG A 320 2.98 -4.08 -7.65
C ARG A 320 3.32 -3.21 -8.86
N GLY A 321 3.32 -1.89 -8.66
CA GLY A 321 3.58 -0.89 -9.70
C GLY A 321 5.06 -0.55 -9.91
N LEU A 322 5.99 -0.97 -9.05
CA LEU A 322 7.39 -0.53 -9.08
C LEU A 322 8.15 -0.85 -10.38
N ASN A 323 7.72 -1.84 -11.16
CA ASN A 323 8.37 -2.20 -12.44
C ASN A 323 7.63 -1.65 -13.67
N THR A 324 6.82 -0.62 -13.47
CA THR A 324 6.04 0.00 -14.55
C THR A 324 6.71 1.29 -15.01
N GLN A 325 6.42 1.71 -16.24
CA GLN A 325 6.82 3.03 -16.73
C GLN A 325 6.31 4.17 -15.83
N LYS A 326 5.18 3.95 -15.15
CA LYS A 326 4.66 4.92 -14.18
C LYS A 326 5.61 5.05 -12.99
N ALA A 327 6.13 3.94 -12.47
CA ALA A 327 7.12 3.98 -11.40
C ALA A 327 8.37 4.73 -11.84
N ASP A 328 8.89 4.53 -13.06
CA ASP A 328 10.03 5.31 -13.55
C ASP A 328 9.79 6.83 -13.47
N GLN A 329 8.60 7.28 -13.89
CA GLN A 329 8.23 8.70 -13.83
C GLN A 329 8.09 9.20 -12.40
N GLN A 330 7.46 8.42 -11.51
CA GLN A 330 7.29 8.81 -10.11
C GLN A 330 8.61 8.75 -9.34
N MET A 331 9.50 7.81 -9.64
CA MET A 331 10.85 7.70 -9.09
C MET A 331 11.67 8.94 -9.46
N ALA A 332 11.65 9.34 -10.74
CA ALA A 332 12.33 10.56 -11.17
C ALA A 332 11.74 11.82 -10.50
N LYS A 333 10.42 11.89 -10.31
CA LYS A 333 9.75 13.03 -9.68
C LYS A 333 10.08 13.15 -8.19
N TRP A 334 9.97 12.06 -7.45
CA TRP A 334 10.02 12.07 -5.99
C TRP A 334 11.38 11.70 -5.42
N PHE A 335 12.26 11.11 -6.21
CA PHE A 335 13.61 10.74 -5.75
C PHE A 335 14.71 11.22 -6.69
N GLY A 336 14.39 11.86 -7.82
CA GLY A 336 15.38 12.45 -8.73
C GLY A 336 16.13 11.43 -9.60
N THR A 337 15.88 10.14 -9.39
CA THR A 337 16.53 9.04 -10.11
C THR A 337 15.60 7.83 -10.16
N ASN A 338 15.68 7.06 -11.23
CA ASN A 338 15.04 5.75 -11.37
C ASN A 338 16.09 4.63 -11.51
N ALA A 339 17.33 4.86 -11.08
CA ALA A 339 18.37 3.85 -11.11
C ALA A 339 18.00 2.62 -10.26
N GLN A 340 18.45 1.43 -10.67
CA GLN A 340 18.13 0.16 -10.00
C GLN A 340 18.42 0.17 -8.48
N PRO A 341 19.56 0.68 -7.97
CA PRO A 341 19.79 0.76 -6.53
C PRO A 341 18.72 1.59 -5.79
N SER A 342 18.28 2.70 -6.38
CA SER A 342 17.21 3.53 -5.80
C SER A 342 15.85 2.85 -5.87
N GLN A 343 15.55 2.13 -6.96
CA GLN A 343 14.32 1.34 -7.05
C GLN A 343 14.28 0.23 -5.98
N LYS A 344 15.41 -0.46 -5.79
CA LYS A 344 15.55 -1.48 -4.74
C LYS A 344 15.37 -0.88 -3.34
N GLU A 345 15.98 0.27 -3.08
CA GLU A 345 15.82 0.95 -1.79
C GLU A 345 14.38 1.40 -1.54
N VAL A 346 13.72 2.02 -2.54
CA VAL A 346 12.30 2.39 -2.41
C VAL A 346 11.42 1.14 -2.23
N ARG A 347 11.73 0.03 -2.89
CA ARG A 347 11.04 -1.26 -2.68
C ARG A 347 11.18 -1.74 -1.24
N ARG A 348 12.38 -1.65 -0.66
CA ARG A 348 12.66 -1.96 0.75
C ARG A 348 11.81 -1.09 1.67
N LEU A 349 11.81 0.23 1.44
CA LEU A 349 11.05 1.20 2.22
C LEU A 349 9.53 0.92 2.18
N VAL A 350 8.96 0.71 0.99
CA VAL A 350 7.52 0.48 0.84
C VAL A 350 7.09 -0.90 1.38
N ASN A 351 7.91 -1.94 1.24
CA ASN A 351 7.65 -3.24 1.89
C ASN A 351 7.67 -3.12 3.41
N GLY A 352 8.62 -2.34 3.94
CA GLY A 352 8.69 -2.01 5.36
C GLY A 352 7.44 -1.29 5.85
N ILE A 353 6.97 -0.25 5.14
CA ILE A 353 5.70 0.46 5.42
C ILE A 353 4.52 -0.52 5.41
N SER A 354 4.38 -1.32 4.35
CA SER A 354 3.27 -2.28 4.21
C SER A 354 3.25 -3.28 5.37
N SER A 355 4.41 -3.81 5.74
CA SER A 355 4.57 -4.74 6.86
C SER A 355 4.26 -4.09 8.20
N LEU A 356 4.72 -2.86 8.40
CA LEU A 356 4.53 -2.11 9.62
C LEU A 356 3.05 -1.82 9.83
N LEU A 357 2.37 -1.30 8.81
CA LEU A 357 0.94 -0.95 8.84
C LEU A 357 0.04 -2.16 9.16
N ALA A 358 0.51 -3.39 8.96
CA ALA A 358 -0.17 -4.62 9.35
C ALA A 358 -0.03 -4.99 10.84
N ASN A 359 0.79 -4.26 11.59
CA ASN A 359 1.14 -4.50 12.98
C ASN A 359 1.30 -3.19 13.78
N VAL A 360 0.29 -2.31 13.69
CA VAL A 360 0.25 -1.01 14.38
C VAL A 360 -0.82 -0.99 15.47
N ASP A 361 -0.50 -0.28 16.55
CA ASP A 361 -1.41 0.14 17.60
C ASP A 361 -1.57 1.66 17.55
N TYR A 362 -2.80 2.12 17.31
CA TYR A 362 -3.12 3.54 17.20
C TYR A 362 -3.60 4.08 18.55
N VAL A 363 -2.95 5.14 19.02
CA VAL A 363 -3.25 5.82 20.29
C VAL A 363 -3.82 7.20 19.99
N TYR A 364 -5.01 7.50 20.52
CA TYR A 364 -5.62 8.82 20.42
C TYR A 364 -6.33 9.24 21.73
N PRO A 365 -6.23 10.54 22.11
CA PRO A 365 -5.29 11.52 21.58
C PRO A 365 -3.84 11.19 21.98
N GLY A 366 -2.90 11.53 21.10
CA GLY A 366 -1.48 11.55 21.42
C GLY A 366 -1.15 12.61 22.48
N LYS A 367 -0.18 12.33 23.35
CA LYS A 367 0.18 13.22 24.47
C LYS A 367 0.96 14.46 24.02
N GLN A 368 1.63 14.39 22.87
CA GLN A 368 2.45 15.47 22.31
C GLN A 368 1.74 16.19 21.14
N CYS A 369 0.42 16.05 21.05
CA CYS A 369 -0.34 16.68 19.98
C CYS A 369 -0.43 18.20 20.15
N HIS A 370 -0.07 18.93 19.09
CA HIS A 370 -0.34 20.35 18.95
C HIS A 370 -1.56 20.58 18.04
N LYS A 371 -2.05 21.83 17.97
CA LYS A 371 -3.28 22.18 17.24
C LYS A 371 -3.26 21.84 15.75
N THR A 372 -2.06 21.74 15.16
CA THR A 372 -1.85 21.50 13.72
C THR A 372 -1.18 20.16 13.43
N THR A 373 -0.68 19.44 14.44
CA THR A 373 -0.04 18.13 14.28
C THR A 373 -1.05 17.09 13.84
N TYR A 374 -0.70 16.26 12.86
CA TYR A 374 -1.52 15.15 12.39
C TYR A 374 -1.30 13.91 13.24
N ALA A 375 -0.06 13.46 13.33
CA ALA A 375 0.37 12.34 14.15
C ALA A 375 1.83 12.55 14.55
N TYR A 376 2.36 11.61 15.34
CA TYR A 376 3.79 11.42 15.56
C TYR A 376 4.06 9.97 15.94
N VAL A 377 5.31 9.54 15.80
CA VAL A 377 5.79 8.23 16.24
C VAL A 377 7.06 8.35 17.07
N HIS A 378 7.42 7.25 17.74
CA HIS A 378 8.78 7.07 18.23
C HIS A 378 9.48 6.08 17.29
N PRO A 379 10.55 6.48 16.60
CA PRO A 379 11.15 5.61 15.57
C PRO A 379 11.92 4.43 16.18
N SER A 380 12.56 4.67 17.33
CA SER A 380 13.48 3.73 17.99
C SER A 380 12.90 3.10 19.28
N PRO A 381 13.42 1.93 19.69
CA PRO A 381 13.13 1.35 21.00
C PRO A 381 13.53 2.30 22.16
N PRO A 382 12.96 2.11 23.37
CA PRO A 382 11.93 1.14 23.70
C PRO A 382 10.50 1.60 23.34
N TYR A 383 10.33 2.84 22.87
CA TYR A 383 9.01 3.46 22.72
C TYR A 383 8.34 3.25 21.36
N ASN A 384 9.07 2.72 20.37
CA ASN A 384 8.53 2.46 19.05
C ASN A 384 7.52 1.32 18.99
N LYS A 385 7.49 0.45 20.02
CA LYS A 385 6.59 -0.70 20.12
C LYS A 385 5.92 -0.80 21.48
N ASN A 386 4.71 -1.32 21.52
CA ASN A 386 4.02 -1.67 22.77
C ASN A 386 4.49 -3.04 23.30
N GLY A 387 3.99 -3.45 24.48
CA GLY A 387 4.32 -4.75 25.08
C GLY A 387 3.90 -5.99 24.28
N ARG A 388 3.16 -5.83 23.17
CA ARG A 388 2.80 -6.90 22.22
C ARG A 388 3.70 -6.93 20.99
N GLY A 389 4.70 -6.04 20.91
CA GLY A 389 5.57 -5.90 19.74
C GLY A 389 4.91 -5.20 18.54
N GLN A 390 3.76 -4.54 18.74
CA GLN A 390 3.12 -3.71 17.69
C GLN A 390 3.74 -2.32 17.70
N TYR A 391 3.90 -1.72 16.52
CA TYR A 391 4.36 -0.33 16.40
C TYR A 391 3.31 0.64 16.93
N VAL A 392 3.71 1.78 17.48
CA VAL A 392 2.77 2.72 18.12
C VAL A 392 2.69 4.02 17.36
N PHE A 393 1.48 4.37 16.91
CA PHE A 393 1.19 5.65 16.26
C PHE A 393 0.36 6.52 17.19
N TYR A 394 0.78 7.77 17.40
CA TYR A 394 0.04 8.73 18.21
C TYR A 394 -0.70 9.69 17.30
N LEU A 395 -2.02 9.53 17.19
CA LEU A 395 -2.85 10.36 16.33
C LEU A 395 -3.30 11.63 17.07
N CYS A 396 -3.49 12.71 16.33
CA CYS A 396 -3.89 14.01 16.85
C CYS A 396 -5.21 14.51 16.25
N ASP A 397 -5.76 15.58 16.80
CA ASP A 397 -7.06 16.15 16.39
C ASP A 397 -7.07 16.62 14.93
N THR A 398 -5.93 17.03 14.38
CA THR A 398 -5.83 17.43 12.97
C THR A 398 -6.03 16.24 12.05
N TYR A 399 -5.38 15.10 12.33
CA TYR A 399 -5.57 13.87 11.59
C TYR A 399 -7.04 13.44 11.60
N MET A 400 -7.70 13.47 12.76
CA MET A 400 -9.08 13.00 12.88
C MET A 400 -10.06 13.78 12.00
N ARG A 401 -9.79 15.08 11.77
CA ARG A 401 -10.61 15.98 10.93
C ARG A 401 -10.14 16.04 9.48
N ALA A 402 -9.01 15.44 9.15
CA ALA A 402 -8.42 15.50 7.83
C ALA A 402 -9.24 14.72 6.79
N PRO A 403 -9.22 15.13 5.51
CA PRO A 403 -9.77 14.32 4.43
C PRO A 403 -9.03 12.98 4.30
N MET A 404 -9.68 12.02 3.66
CA MET A 404 -9.17 10.65 3.54
C MET A 404 -7.73 10.57 2.97
N GLY A 405 -7.42 11.36 1.93
CA GLY A 405 -6.09 11.35 1.32
C GLY A 405 -5.00 11.78 2.30
N GLU A 406 -5.23 12.87 3.04
CA GLU A 406 -4.29 13.34 4.06
C GLU A 406 -4.13 12.32 5.21
N LYS A 407 -5.21 11.62 5.59
CA LYS A 407 -5.12 10.53 6.59
C LYS A 407 -4.23 9.39 6.09
N ILE A 408 -4.41 8.95 4.84
CA ILE A 408 -3.58 7.89 4.22
C ILE A 408 -2.12 8.34 4.12
N GLU A 409 -1.89 9.58 3.68
CA GLU A 409 -0.56 10.19 3.56
C GLU A 409 0.15 10.27 4.92
N THR A 410 -0.57 10.68 5.97
CA THR A 410 -0.05 10.69 7.34
C THR A 410 0.41 9.29 7.75
N LEU A 411 -0.44 8.26 7.57
CA LEU A 411 -0.06 6.92 8.02
C LEU A 411 1.16 6.36 7.29
N THR A 412 1.33 6.66 6.00
CA THR A 412 2.51 6.21 5.23
C THR A 412 3.76 7.02 5.57
N HIS A 413 3.63 8.32 5.84
CA HIS A 413 4.69 9.18 6.37
C HIS A 413 5.20 8.66 7.71
N GLU A 414 4.31 8.55 8.71
CA GLU A 414 4.65 8.10 10.06
C GLU A 414 5.26 6.69 10.07
N ALA A 415 4.75 5.79 9.22
CA ALA A 415 5.32 4.46 9.08
C ALA A 415 6.78 4.52 8.68
N SER A 416 7.15 5.40 7.75
CA SER A 416 8.49 5.48 7.19
C SER A 416 9.57 5.93 8.19
N HIS A 417 9.20 6.57 9.30
CA HIS A 417 10.15 6.96 10.35
C HIS A 417 10.73 5.79 11.14
N HIS A 418 9.99 4.69 11.28
CA HIS A 418 10.42 3.58 12.13
C HIS A 418 11.71 2.92 11.65
N GLN A 419 12.45 2.31 12.59
CA GLN A 419 13.79 1.74 12.39
C GLN A 419 13.99 0.81 11.19
N LEU A 420 12.92 0.20 10.66
CA LEU A 420 13.01 -0.61 9.44
C LEU A 420 13.21 0.25 8.18
N MET A 421 12.74 1.48 8.16
CA MET A 421 12.78 2.39 7.01
C MET A 421 13.73 3.57 7.26
N MET A 422 13.72 4.10 8.49
CA MET A 422 14.61 5.16 8.96
C MET A 422 14.57 6.41 8.09
N CYS A 423 13.39 6.72 7.54
CA CYS A 423 13.19 8.00 6.90
C CYS A 423 13.17 9.11 7.96
N GLU A 424 13.65 10.28 7.58
CA GLU A 424 13.70 11.48 8.42
C GLU A 424 12.86 12.57 7.78
N ASP A 425 12.53 13.60 8.55
CA ASP A 425 12.07 14.86 7.99
C ASP A 425 13.28 15.65 7.49
N VAL A 426 13.70 15.44 6.26
CA VAL A 426 14.99 15.95 5.80
C VAL A 426 14.96 17.48 5.62
N CYS A 427 16.05 18.17 5.99
CA CYS A 427 16.21 19.59 5.68
C CYS A 427 16.35 19.81 4.17
N PHE A 428 15.44 20.59 3.59
CA PHE A 428 15.60 21.13 2.24
C PHE A 428 16.72 22.16 2.18
N SER A 429 16.78 23.05 3.18
CA SER A 429 17.87 24.02 3.33
C SER A 429 18.23 24.22 4.81
N GLY A 430 19.44 24.72 5.07
CA GLY A 430 19.95 24.91 6.44
C GLY A 430 20.26 23.60 7.17
N SER A 431 20.50 23.70 8.47
CA SER A 431 20.75 22.59 9.39
C SER A 431 20.37 22.97 10.82
N GLY A 432 20.19 21.96 11.70
CA GLY A 432 19.87 22.19 13.10
C GLY A 432 18.62 23.05 13.29
N SER A 433 18.73 24.12 14.10
CA SER A 433 17.64 25.08 14.34
C SER A 433 17.29 25.98 13.14
N GLN A 434 18.16 26.05 12.13
CA GLN A 434 17.91 26.78 10.88
C GLN A 434 17.38 25.87 9.78
N CYS A 435 17.11 24.60 10.09
CA CYS A 435 16.60 23.63 9.14
C CYS A 435 15.22 24.05 8.61
N GLN A 436 15.15 24.30 7.31
CA GLN A 436 13.89 24.36 6.59
C GLN A 436 13.58 22.95 6.07
N ARG A 437 12.74 22.23 6.80
CA ARG A 437 12.32 20.87 6.48
C ARG A 437 11.65 20.81 5.10
N ALA A 438 11.85 19.69 4.40
CA ALA A 438 11.35 19.47 3.05
C ALA A 438 9.87 19.07 3.02
N TYR A 439 9.00 19.83 3.71
CA TYR A 439 7.57 19.55 3.72
C TYR A 439 6.86 20.07 2.49
N GLY A 440 5.84 19.33 2.07
CA GLY A 440 4.99 19.70 0.95
C GLY A 440 5.53 19.23 -0.40
N ARG A 441 4.60 18.85 -1.27
CA ARG A 441 4.85 18.27 -2.61
C ARG A 441 5.83 19.10 -3.47
N THR A 442 5.68 20.43 -3.47
CA THR A 442 6.58 21.31 -4.25
C THR A 442 8.01 21.30 -3.72
N THR A 443 8.21 21.30 -2.40
CA THR A 443 9.54 21.30 -1.77
C THR A 443 10.20 19.94 -1.93
N CYS A 444 9.45 18.85 -1.70
CA CYS A 444 9.90 17.47 -1.91
C CYS A 444 10.36 17.21 -3.35
N ALA A 445 9.62 17.69 -4.36
CA ALA A 445 10.02 17.54 -5.76
C ALA A 445 11.30 18.33 -6.09
N LYS A 446 11.53 19.48 -5.44
CA LYS A 446 12.78 20.23 -5.56
C LYS A 446 13.93 19.52 -4.83
N LEU A 447 13.68 18.95 -3.65
CA LEU A 447 14.66 18.14 -2.92
C LEU A 447 15.12 16.98 -3.80
N ALA A 448 14.19 16.28 -4.44
CA ALA A 448 14.50 15.19 -5.37
C ALA A 448 15.42 15.62 -6.52
N GLN A 449 15.19 16.80 -7.11
CA GLN A 449 16.03 17.32 -8.19
C GLN A 449 17.42 17.76 -7.72
N GLN A 450 17.54 18.28 -6.49
CA GLN A 450 18.77 18.91 -6.00
C GLN A 450 19.66 17.95 -5.20
N ALA A 451 19.04 17.00 -4.49
CA ALA A 451 19.68 16.04 -3.61
C ALA A 451 18.89 14.71 -3.59
N PRO A 452 18.95 13.90 -4.67
CA PRO A 452 18.30 12.59 -4.76
C PRO A 452 18.53 11.69 -3.53
N GLU A 453 19.76 11.69 -3.00
CA GLU A 453 20.18 10.91 -1.83
C GLU A 453 19.50 11.33 -0.53
N LYS A 454 19.08 12.60 -0.45
CA LYS A 454 18.26 13.12 0.66
C LYS A 454 16.79 12.80 0.45
N ALA A 455 16.29 12.95 -0.77
CA ALA A 455 14.89 12.70 -1.09
C ALA A 455 14.46 11.26 -0.82
N ILE A 456 15.31 10.27 -1.11
CA ILE A 456 15.00 8.85 -0.83
C ILE A 456 14.89 8.55 0.68
N ARG A 457 15.51 9.39 1.53
CA ARG A 457 15.45 9.30 2.99
C ARG A 457 14.39 10.20 3.60
N ASN A 458 13.66 10.98 2.80
CA ASN A 458 12.66 11.91 3.32
C ASN A 458 11.29 11.24 3.42
N ALA A 459 10.68 11.27 4.60
CA ALA A 459 9.39 10.62 4.87
C ALA A 459 8.28 11.09 3.91
N ASP A 460 8.18 12.40 3.68
CA ASP A 460 7.21 12.99 2.75
C ASP A 460 7.43 12.55 1.29
N ASN A 461 8.68 12.46 0.82
CA ASN A 461 8.95 11.99 -0.55
C ASN A 461 8.45 10.55 -0.73
N VAL A 462 8.63 9.69 0.28
CA VAL A 462 8.12 8.31 0.25
C VAL A 462 6.59 8.28 0.29
N ALA A 463 5.96 9.06 1.16
CA ALA A 463 4.50 9.15 1.24
C ALA A 463 3.88 9.66 -0.08
N TYR A 464 4.43 10.73 -0.67
CA TYR A 464 3.97 11.25 -1.96
C TYR A 464 4.18 10.27 -3.11
N PHE A 465 5.30 9.54 -3.11
CA PHE A 465 5.52 8.46 -4.07
C PHE A 465 4.44 7.39 -3.96
N VAL A 466 4.13 6.91 -2.75
CA VAL A 466 3.07 5.91 -2.51
C VAL A 466 1.69 6.41 -2.97
N ASN A 467 1.40 7.69 -2.73
CA ASN A 467 0.13 8.32 -3.12
C ASN A 467 0.00 8.47 -4.64
N ASP A 468 1.05 8.94 -5.31
CA ASP A 468 1.02 9.18 -6.76
C ASP A 468 1.13 7.89 -7.58
N MET A 469 1.51 6.78 -6.96
CA MET A 469 1.50 5.45 -7.58
C MET A 469 0.10 4.88 -7.78
N GLN A 470 -0.94 5.46 -7.18
CA GLN A 470 -2.33 5.05 -7.43
C GLN A 470 -2.82 5.40 -8.84
N PRO A 471 -3.60 4.52 -9.50
CA PRO A 471 -4.10 4.79 -10.85
C PRO A 471 -4.80 6.15 -10.89
N ASN A 472 -4.36 7.03 -11.78
CA ASN A 472 -5.01 8.32 -11.96
C ASN A 472 -6.47 8.09 -12.32
N PRO A 473 -7.41 8.94 -11.86
CA PRO A 473 -8.73 8.96 -12.45
C PRO A 473 -8.57 9.09 -13.98
N PRO A 474 -9.28 8.27 -14.77
CA PRO A 474 -9.30 8.47 -16.21
C PRO A 474 -9.68 9.93 -16.43
N ARG A 475 -8.93 10.60 -17.30
CA ARG A 475 -9.24 12.01 -17.58
C ARG A 475 -10.70 12.06 -18.03
N PRO A 476 -11.52 12.98 -17.50
CA PRO A 476 -12.93 13.09 -17.89
C PRO A 476 -13.12 13.22 -19.41
N ASP A 477 -12.08 13.62 -20.12
CA ASP A 477 -12.05 13.80 -21.56
C ASP A 477 -11.60 12.55 -22.37
N CYS A 478 -11.17 11.44 -21.74
CA CYS A 478 -10.93 10.18 -22.45
C CYS A 478 -12.21 9.32 -22.39
N PRO A 479 -12.95 9.13 -23.50
CA PRO A 479 -14.09 8.22 -23.52
C PRO A 479 -13.60 6.80 -23.18
N THR A 480 -14.14 6.23 -22.10
CA THR A 480 -13.82 4.88 -21.64
C THR A 480 -14.38 3.87 -22.64
N TYR A 481 -13.53 3.34 -23.52
CA TYR A 481 -13.89 2.20 -24.37
C TYR A 481 -13.46 0.88 -23.70
N PRO A 482 -14.32 -0.15 -23.65
CA PRO A 482 -14.04 -1.42 -22.94
C PRO A 482 -12.86 -2.25 -23.47
N SER A 483 -12.25 -1.86 -24.60
CA SER A 483 -11.21 -2.64 -25.28
C SER A 483 -9.82 -2.00 -25.26
N CYS A 484 -9.65 -0.82 -24.65
CA CYS A 484 -8.34 -0.22 -24.49
C CYS A 484 -7.82 -0.58 -23.09
N SER A 485 -6.68 -1.27 -23.03
CA SER A 485 -6.04 -1.58 -21.76
C SER A 485 -5.74 -0.26 -21.04
N VAL A 486 -6.13 -0.16 -19.77
CA VAL A 486 -6.06 1.09 -18.98
C VAL A 486 -4.62 1.54 -18.71
N ASP A 487 -3.66 0.66 -18.97
CA ASP A 487 -2.22 0.91 -18.82
C ASP A 487 -1.61 1.55 -20.09
N ASP A 488 -2.31 1.52 -21.22
CA ASP A 488 -1.98 2.35 -22.37
C ASP A 488 -2.49 3.76 -22.10
N PHE A 489 -1.61 4.61 -21.57
CA PHE A 489 -1.80 6.05 -21.57
C PHE A 489 -2.44 6.48 -22.90
N CYS A 490 -3.44 7.36 -22.85
CA CYS A 490 -3.99 8.10 -24.00
C CYS A 490 -2.90 9.01 -24.66
N GLY A 491 -1.66 8.52 -24.85
CA GLY A 491 -0.55 9.12 -25.56
C GLY A 491 -0.31 8.31 -26.82
N CYS A 492 -0.91 8.74 -27.93
CA CYS A 492 -0.46 8.31 -29.25
C CYS A 492 1.07 8.58 -29.33
N PRO A 493 1.93 7.56 -29.52
CA PRO A 493 3.38 7.76 -29.55
C PRO A 493 3.72 8.74 -30.67
N ALA A 494 4.44 9.81 -30.32
CA ALA A 494 4.89 10.79 -31.30
C ALA A 494 5.79 10.11 -32.34
N GLY A 495 5.39 10.15 -33.60
CA GLY A 495 6.26 9.80 -34.73
C GLY A 495 6.12 8.39 -35.34
N ARG A 496 5.04 7.64 -35.09
CA ARG A 496 4.73 6.45 -35.92
C ARG A 496 3.54 6.70 -36.83
N GLU A 497 3.83 6.82 -38.12
CA GLU A 497 2.81 6.87 -39.16
C GLU A 497 2.09 5.51 -39.23
N ARG A 498 0.78 5.53 -38.93
CA ARG A 498 -0.24 4.57 -39.36
C ARG A 498 0.06 3.08 -39.10
N TYR A 499 -0.44 2.58 -37.98
CA TYR A 499 -1.04 1.23 -37.97
C TYR A 499 -2.54 1.35 -37.74
N THR A 500 -3.31 0.97 -38.75
CA THR A 500 -4.70 0.55 -38.57
C THR A 500 -4.67 -0.82 -37.91
N ALA A 501 -4.77 -0.89 -36.58
CA ALA A 501 -5.13 -2.13 -35.91
C ALA A 501 -6.60 -2.41 -36.23
N LYS A 502 -6.87 -3.40 -37.09
CA LYS A 502 -8.23 -3.86 -37.39
C LYS A 502 -8.67 -4.72 -36.20
N ALA A 503 -9.45 -4.14 -35.28
CA ALA A 503 -10.08 -4.90 -34.21
C ALA A 503 -11.03 -5.95 -34.81
N ALA A 504 -11.00 -7.17 -34.30
CA ALA A 504 -11.85 -8.28 -34.75
C ALA A 504 -13.36 -8.01 -34.61
N SER A 505 -13.76 -6.95 -33.89
CA SER A 505 -15.14 -6.59 -33.59
C SER A 505 -15.76 -5.55 -34.53
N GLY A 506 -15.07 -5.08 -35.58
CA GLY A 506 -15.65 -4.12 -36.54
C GLY A 506 -15.96 -2.74 -35.97
N VAL A 507 -15.54 -2.45 -34.73
CA VAL A 507 -15.69 -1.13 -34.10
C VAL A 507 -14.48 -0.28 -34.49
N SER A 508 -14.74 0.81 -35.22
CA SER A 508 -13.75 1.84 -35.50
C SER A 508 -13.37 2.55 -34.20
N CYS A 509 -12.18 2.27 -33.66
CA CYS A 509 -11.59 3.18 -32.68
C CYS A 509 -11.53 4.58 -33.32
N PHE A 510 -12.10 5.59 -32.65
CA PHE A 510 -11.98 6.97 -33.11
C PHE A 510 -10.50 7.30 -33.32
N THR A 511 -10.22 8.00 -34.41
CA THR A 511 -8.95 8.69 -34.65
C THR A 511 -8.52 9.40 -33.36
N CYS A 512 -7.36 9.03 -32.79
CA CYS A 512 -6.60 9.91 -31.89
C CYS A 512 -6.73 11.33 -32.47
N MET A 513 -7.08 12.32 -31.63
CA MET A 513 -7.06 13.72 -32.05
C MET A 513 -5.77 13.94 -32.84
N LYS A 514 -5.89 14.43 -34.08
CA LYS A 514 -4.75 14.59 -34.98
C LYS A 514 -3.66 15.30 -34.20
N ALA A 515 -2.47 14.70 -34.16
CA ALA A 515 -1.31 15.42 -33.68
C ALA A 515 -1.29 16.79 -34.37
N PRO A 516 -1.02 17.88 -33.64
CA PRO A 516 -0.95 19.20 -34.24
C PRO A 516 -0.07 19.14 -35.50
N PRO A 517 -0.42 19.85 -36.59
CA PRO A 517 0.33 19.74 -37.84
C PRO A 517 1.83 19.95 -37.57
N PRO A 518 2.71 19.12 -38.15
CA PRO A 518 4.14 19.21 -37.89
C PRO A 518 4.63 20.64 -38.13
N GLY A 519 5.22 21.23 -37.09
CA GLY A 519 5.64 22.64 -37.06
C GLY A 519 4.73 23.60 -36.27
N SER A 520 3.58 23.15 -35.75
CA SER A 520 2.76 24.01 -34.88
C SER A 520 3.40 24.15 -33.49
N THR A 521 3.73 25.38 -33.11
CA THR A 521 4.24 25.73 -31.78
C THR A 521 3.08 26.09 -30.83
N ARG A 522 3.27 25.95 -29.52
CA ARG A 522 2.36 26.55 -28.52
C ARG A 522 2.71 28.01 -28.27
N ASP A 523 3.88 28.48 -28.70
CA ASP A 523 4.30 29.87 -28.56
C ASP A 523 3.51 30.76 -29.52
N THR A 524 2.79 31.72 -28.97
CA THR A 524 2.04 32.70 -29.77
C THR A 524 2.93 33.83 -30.32
N GLY A 525 4.21 33.87 -29.97
CA GLY A 525 5.11 35.00 -30.24
C GLY A 525 4.79 36.24 -29.39
N GLY A 526 4.05 36.07 -28.29
CA GLY A 526 3.73 37.13 -27.33
C GLY A 526 4.59 37.04 -26.09
N THR A 527 4.82 38.18 -25.43
CA THR A 527 5.47 38.22 -24.12
C THR A 527 4.49 38.66 -23.04
N CYS A 528 4.70 38.11 -21.84
CA CYS A 528 4.00 38.47 -20.62
C CYS A 528 4.96 38.97 -19.52
N SER A 529 6.08 39.58 -19.92
CA SER A 529 7.10 40.10 -19.00
C SER A 529 6.60 41.22 -18.09
N LEU A 530 5.73 42.10 -18.60
CA LEU A 530 5.20 43.24 -17.88
C LEU A 530 3.67 43.19 -17.69
N PHE A 531 2.96 42.46 -18.57
CA PHE A 531 1.50 42.39 -18.58
C PHE A 531 1.02 40.97 -18.86
N LYS A 532 -0.24 40.66 -18.51
CA LYS A 532 -0.87 39.39 -18.90
C LYS A 532 -0.94 39.27 -20.43
N CYS A 533 -0.96 38.04 -20.93
CA CYS A 533 -1.11 37.77 -22.35
C CYS A 533 -2.36 38.44 -22.92
N ARG A 534 -2.21 39.08 -24.10
CA ARG A 534 -3.30 39.81 -24.74
C ARG A 534 -4.46 38.86 -25.05
N ARG A 535 -5.69 39.27 -24.71
CA ARG A 535 -6.92 38.50 -24.97
C ARG A 535 -7.10 38.13 -26.44
N SER A 536 -6.57 38.94 -27.36
CA SER A 536 -6.60 38.65 -28.80
C SER A 536 -5.86 37.37 -29.19
N ARG A 537 -4.94 36.88 -28.35
CA ARG A 537 -4.17 35.65 -28.57
C ARG A 537 -4.94 34.38 -28.15
N GLY A 538 -6.17 34.51 -27.67
CA GLY A 538 -6.99 33.38 -27.22
C GLY A 538 -6.59 32.86 -25.83
N ARG A 539 -6.91 31.58 -25.55
CA ARG A 539 -6.60 30.91 -24.28
C ARG A 539 -5.10 30.66 -24.15
N THR A 540 -4.44 31.54 -23.41
CA THR A 540 -2.97 31.57 -23.23
C THR A 540 -2.59 31.61 -21.75
N ASP A 541 -1.51 30.91 -21.43
CA ASP A 541 -0.79 30.96 -20.15
C ASP A 541 0.52 31.73 -20.33
N CYS A 542 0.99 32.35 -19.25
CA CYS A 542 2.31 32.97 -19.19
C CYS A 542 3.33 31.93 -18.73
N SER A 543 4.27 31.54 -19.59
CA SER A 543 5.34 30.61 -19.26
C SER A 543 6.39 31.27 -18.35
N TRP A 544 7.24 30.43 -17.74
CA TRP A 544 8.33 30.87 -16.87
C TRP A 544 9.34 31.77 -17.59
N ASP A 545 9.58 31.57 -18.89
CA ASP A 545 10.41 32.40 -19.76
C ASP A 545 9.69 33.66 -20.29
N LYS A 546 8.56 34.04 -19.65
CA LYS A 546 7.77 35.24 -19.96
C LYS A 546 7.19 35.26 -21.37
N LYS A 547 6.84 34.11 -21.92
CA LYS A 547 6.14 33.98 -23.21
C LYS A 547 4.68 33.61 -23.03
N CYS A 548 3.88 34.00 -24.00
CA CYS A 548 2.47 33.66 -24.08
C CYS A 548 2.31 32.35 -24.85
N ILE A 549 2.03 31.27 -24.11
CA ILE A 549 1.86 29.93 -24.68
C ILE A 549 0.39 29.53 -24.65
N CYS A 550 -0.07 28.81 -25.67
CA CYS A 550 -1.44 28.30 -25.72
C CYS A 550 -1.71 27.29 -24.60
N HIS A 551 -2.92 27.27 -24.04
CA HIS A 551 -3.35 26.24 -23.08
C HIS A 551 -3.19 24.83 -23.66
N LYS A 552 -3.17 23.82 -22.79
CA LYS A 552 -3.18 22.42 -23.22
C LYS A 552 -4.44 22.14 -24.05
N GLY A 553 -4.29 21.45 -25.18
CA GLY A 553 -5.37 21.25 -26.17
C GLY A 553 -5.53 22.36 -27.19
N TYR A 554 -4.63 23.36 -27.20
CA TYR A 554 -4.60 24.43 -28.20
C TYR A 554 -3.18 24.55 -28.82
N HIS A 555 -3.09 25.01 -30.06
CA HIS A 555 -1.84 25.34 -30.75
C HIS A 555 -1.90 26.77 -31.32
N ALA A 556 -0.73 27.39 -31.51
CA ALA A 556 -0.63 28.75 -32.00
C ALA A 556 -0.73 28.77 -33.53
N VAL A 557 -1.72 29.53 -34.04
CA VAL A 557 -1.92 29.79 -35.46
C VAL A 557 -1.92 31.30 -35.64
N HIS A 558 -0.93 31.83 -36.36
CA HIS A 558 -0.73 33.28 -36.55
C HIS A 558 -0.77 34.08 -35.23
N GLY A 559 -0.12 33.54 -34.19
CA GLY A 559 -0.03 34.18 -32.88
C GLY A 559 -1.32 34.16 -32.04
N SER A 560 -2.31 33.36 -32.42
CA SER A 560 -3.53 33.12 -31.65
C SER A 560 -3.76 31.63 -31.41
N CYS A 561 -4.24 31.28 -30.23
CA CYS A 561 -4.50 29.89 -29.85
C CYS A 561 -5.79 29.37 -30.45
N LYS A 562 -5.69 28.26 -31.17
CA LYS A 562 -6.81 27.51 -31.75
C LYS A 562 -6.87 26.12 -31.12
N PRO A 563 -8.07 25.56 -30.88
CA PRO A 563 -8.20 24.18 -30.43
C PRO A 563 -7.49 23.22 -31.39
N ASN A 564 -6.90 22.15 -30.85
CA ASN A 564 -6.26 21.08 -31.62
C ASN A 564 -7.25 20.27 -32.46
#